data_AF-A0A937DV18-F1
#
_entry.id   AF-A0A937DV18-F1
#
_cell.length_a   1.000
_cell.length_b   1.000
_cell.length_c   1.000
_cell.angle_alpha   90.00
_cell.angle_beta   90.00
_cell.angle_gamma   90.00
#
_symmetry.space_group_name_H-M   'P 1'
#
loop_
_entity.id
_entity.type
_entity.pdbx_description
1 polymer ?
#
loop_
_entity_poly.entity_id
_entity_poly.type
_entity_poly.pdbx_seq_one_letter_code
_entity_poly.pdbx_strand_id
1 'polypeptide(L)'
;MAAEAHSTATLRLSVGDLKVVHPITVPSGPVAAAEVVPALQGLVNAVVAAAGQGKEISCRKGCGACCRQLVPVSRTEGERLLGVIEAMPPERRRELGARFAAAATAIKGAGLDQRRGRADRELSTAYFALGIPCPFLEEESCSIHPERPLVCREYLVTSPAELCAGPAQEGVTPVPVPKVSTAARGLQDEREEWFPLAMLLEWSRTRSKGGSRKTGPEWIQRFLAKMSTKRT
;
A
#
# COMPACT_ATOMS: atom_id res chain seq x y z
N MET A 1 -6.91 31.39 -3.15
CA MET A 1 -6.51 30.24 -3.99
C MET A 1 -7.68 29.86 -4.86
N ALA A 2 -7.47 29.48 -6.12
CA ALA A 2 -8.56 28.91 -6.92
C ALA A 2 -8.96 27.55 -6.32
N ALA A 3 -10.26 27.25 -6.26
CA ALA A 3 -10.69 25.89 -5.91
C ALA A 3 -10.25 24.96 -7.04
N GLU A 4 -9.49 23.91 -6.72
CA GLU A 4 -9.09 22.93 -7.72
C GLU A 4 -10.35 22.23 -8.25
N ALA A 5 -10.56 22.29 -9.57
CA ALA A 5 -11.67 21.60 -10.20
C ALA A 5 -11.52 20.08 -9.98
N HIS A 6 -12.61 19.43 -9.58
CA HIS A 6 -12.68 18.00 -9.32
C HIS A 6 -13.67 17.33 -10.26
N SER A 7 -13.30 16.16 -10.78
CA SER A 7 -14.15 15.30 -11.60
C SER A 7 -14.62 14.11 -10.78
N THR A 8 -15.94 13.89 -10.76
CA THR A 8 -16.58 12.77 -10.05
C THR A 8 -17.24 11.82 -11.05
N ALA A 9 -17.04 10.51 -10.89
CA ALA A 9 -17.69 9.47 -11.69
C ALA A 9 -18.06 8.25 -10.83
N THR A 10 -19.17 7.57 -11.13
CA THR A 10 -19.55 6.33 -10.43
C THR A 10 -19.00 5.11 -11.15
N LEU A 11 -17.91 4.56 -10.62
CA LEU A 11 -17.34 3.30 -11.10
C LEU A 11 -18.31 2.15 -10.78
N ARG A 12 -18.45 1.23 -11.74
CA ARG A 12 -19.19 -0.03 -11.62
C ARG A 12 -18.26 -1.14 -12.10
N LEU A 13 -17.69 -1.90 -11.17
CA LEU A 13 -16.65 -2.88 -11.44
C LEU A 13 -17.11 -4.30 -11.10
N SER A 14 -16.65 -5.27 -11.89
CA SER A 14 -16.68 -6.70 -11.54
C SER A 14 -15.26 -7.18 -11.33
N VAL A 15 -14.97 -7.66 -10.11
CA VAL A 15 -13.62 -8.02 -9.66
C VAL A 15 -13.68 -9.41 -9.05
N GLY A 16 -13.46 -10.44 -9.89
CA GLY A 16 -14.01 -11.76 -9.62
C GLY A 16 -15.53 -11.68 -9.55
N ASP A 17 -16.14 -12.41 -8.62
CA ASP A 17 -17.59 -12.41 -8.40
C ASP A 17 -18.11 -11.11 -7.73
N LEU A 18 -17.21 -10.29 -7.17
CA LEU A 18 -17.57 -9.06 -6.47
C LEU A 18 -18.04 -7.97 -7.45
N LYS A 19 -19.27 -7.48 -7.24
CA LYS A 19 -19.83 -6.32 -7.92
C LYS A 19 -19.68 -5.09 -7.03
N VAL A 20 -18.83 -4.15 -7.42
CA VAL A 20 -18.50 -2.96 -6.63
C VAL A 20 -19.01 -1.72 -7.37
N VAL A 21 -19.83 -0.92 -6.68
CA VAL A 21 -20.29 0.40 -7.14
C VAL A 21 -19.70 1.45 -6.21
N HIS A 22 -18.89 2.36 -6.73
CA HIS A 22 -18.19 3.35 -5.91
C HIS A 22 -18.08 4.69 -6.65
N PRO A 23 -18.51 5.83 -6.06
CA PRO A 23 -18.18 7.15 -6.58
C PRO A 23 -16.69 7.40 -6.38
N ILE A 24 -15.99 7.79 -7.44
CA ILE A 24 -14.60 8.22 -7.38
C ILE A 24 -14.50 9.70 -7.76
N THR A 25 -13.80 10.47 -6.93
CA THR A 25 -13.59 11.91 -7.12
C THR A 25 -12.09 12.17 -7.17
N VAL A 26 -11.63 12.89 -8.20
CA VAL A 26 -10.21 13.17 -8.46
C VAL A 26 -10.02 14.57 -9.05
N PRO A 27 -8.83 15.19 -8.92
CA PRO A 27 -8.55 16.48 -9.57
C PRO A 27 -8.74 16.42 -11.09
N SER A 28 -9.45 17.39 -11.67
CA SER A 28 -9.65 17.52 -13.12
C SER A 28 -8.38 17.98 -13.84
N GLY A 29 -7.55 18.79 -13.17
CA GLY A 29 -6.31 19.34 -13.74
C GLY A 29 -5.13 18.35 -13.74
N PRO A 30 -4.04 18.64 -14.47
CA PRO A 30 -2.86 17.77 -14.52
C PRO A 30 -2.13 17.68 -13.17
N VAL A 31 -2.15 16.51 -12.54
CA VAL A 31 -1.55 16.18 -11.25
C VAL A 31 -0.52 15.05 -11.36
N ALA A 32 0.33 14.90 -10.34
CA ALA A 32 1.14 13.70 -10.16
C ALA A 32 0.24 12.52 -9.75
N ALA A 33 0.65 11.28 -10.04
CA ALA A 33 -0.17 10.11 -9.70
C ALA A 33 -0.37 9.93 -8.18
N ALA A 34 0.53 10.48 -7.35
CA ALA A 34 0.39 10.49 -5.90
C ALA A 34 -0.92 11.15 -5.42
N GLU A 35 -1.43 12.14 -6.16
CA GLU A 35 -2.65 12.88 -5.79
C GLU A 35 -3.94 12.07 -5.99
N VAL A 36 -3.93 11.03 -6.82
CA VAL A 36 -5.09 10.12 -6.94
C VAL A 36 -5.03 8.94 -5.97
N VAL A 37 -3.95 8.78 -5.18
CA VAL A 37 -3.84 7.68 -4.22
C VAL A 37 -5.00 7.64 -3.22
N PRO A 38 -5.50 8.75 -2.64
CA PRO A 38 -6.69 8.72 -1.78
C PRO A 38 -7.95 8.19 -2.47
N ALA A 39 -8.14 8.50 -3.76
CA ALA A 39 -9.26 8.00 -4.55
C ALA A 39 -9.12 6.49 -4.84
N LEU A 40 -7.89 6.01 -5.10
CA LEU A 40 -7.58 4.59 -5.20
C LEU A 40 -7.77 3.86 -3.86
N GLN A 41 -7.35 4.47 -2.74
CA GLN A 41 -7.57 3.94 -1.38
C GLN A 41 -9.07 3.77 -1.10
N GLY A 42 -9.91 4.75 -1.48
CA GLY A 42 -11.38 4.65 -1.41
C GLY A 42 -11.94 3.47 -2.19
N LEU A 43 -11.52 3.33 -3.45
CA LEU A 43 -11.93 2.21 -4.31
C LEU A 43 -11.50 0.84 -3.74
N VAL A 44 -10.27 0.73 -3.21
CA VAL A 44 -9.79 -0.49 -2.57
C VAL A 44 -10.57 -0.78 -1.29
N ASN A 45 -10.90 0.22 -0.46
CA ASN A 45 -11.76 0.04 0.71
C ASN A 45 -13.14 -0.54 0.30
N ALA A 46 -13.71 -0.12 -0.84
CA ALA A 46 -14.99 -0.65 -1.34
C ALA A 46 -14.89 -2.12 -1.81
N VAL A 47 -13.80 -2.51 -2.49
CA VAL A 47 -13.51 -3.91 -2.85
C VAL A 47 -13.33 -4.76 -1.58
N VAL A 48 -12.59 -4.25 -0.60
CA VAL A 48 -12.34 -4.91 0.69
C VAL A 48 -13.64 -5.10 1.48
N ALA A 49 -14.52 -4.09 1.53
CA ALA A 49 -15.81 -4.18 2.20
C ALA A 49 -16.73 -5.24 1.57
N ALA A 50 -16.78 -5.31 0.23
CA ALA A 50 -17.52 -6.36 -0.48
C ALA A 50 -16.93 -7.76 -0.21
N ALA A 51 -15.60 -7.90 -0.23
CA ALA A 51 -14.93 -9.18 0.05
C ALA A 51 -15.09 -9.65 1.50
N GLY A 52 -15.19 -8.71 2.45
CA GLY A 52 -15.38 -8.95 3.88
C GLY A 52 -16.83 -9.06 4.35
N GLN A 53 -17.82 -8.87 3.46
CA GLN A 53 -19.24 -8.88 3.85
C GLN A 53 -19.63 -10.23 4.49
N GLY A 54 -20.30 -10.15 5.65
CA GLY A 54 -20.75 -11.34 6.40
C GLY A 54 -19.65 -12.12 7.13
N LYS A 55 -18.43 -11.57 7.25
CA LYS A 55 -17.28 -12.23 7.91
C LYS A 55 -16.86 -11.46 9.14
N GLU A 56 -16.54 -12.18 10.22
CA GLU A 56 -15.90 -11.59 11.39
C GLU A 56 -14.41 -11.38 11.09
N ILE A 57 -13.96 -10.12 11.15
CA ILE A 57 -12.60 -9.71 10.75
C ILE A 57 -11.75 -9.48 12.00
N SER A 58 -10.71 -10.28 12.17
CA SER A 58 -9.87 -10.25 13.38
C SER A 58 -9.05 -8.95 13.52
N CYS A 59 -8.78 -8.28 12.40
CA CYS A 59 -7.98 -7.06 12.32
C CYS A 59 -8.72 -5.85 12.91
N ARG A 60 -8.23 -5.38 14.06
CA ARG A 60 -8.75 -4.26 14.86
C ARG A 60 -7.64 -3.32 15.33
N LYS A 61 -7.94 -2.21 16.02
CA LYS A 61 -6.90 -1.40 16.69
C LYS A 61 -6.16 -2.29 17.69
N GLY A 62 -4.82 -2.20 17.75
CA GLY A 62 -3.96 -3.12 18.51
C GLY A 62 -3.62 -4.46 17.82
N CYS A 63 -4.09 -4.72 16.59
CA CYS A 63 -3.83 -5.95 15.84
C CYS A 63 -2.55 -5.89 14.98
N GLY A 64 -1.42 -5.53 15.58
CA GLY A 64 -0.15 -5.29 14.89
C GLY A 64 0.63 -6.53 14.45
N ALA A 65 0.10 -7.75 14.70
CA ALA A 65 0.76 -9.02 14.41
C ALA A 65 1.32 -9.13 12.98
N CYS A 66 0.54 -8.78 11.95
CA CYS A 66 0.99 -8.81 10.56
C CYS A 66 1.82 -7.58 10.14
N CYS A 67 1.92 -6.52 10.96
CA CYS A 67 2.65 -5.29 10.64
C CYS A 67 4.18 -5.40 10.74
N ARG A 68 4.69 -6.63 10.60
CA ARG A 68 6.10 -7.02 10.47
C ARG A 68 6.38 -7.75 9.14
N GLN A 69 5.35 -7.97 8.32
CA GLN A 69 5.46 -8.54 6.97
C GLN A 69 6.10 -7.54 5.98
N LEU A 70 6.64 -8.05 4.87
CA LEU A 70 7.11 -7.23 3.75
C LEU A 70 5.89 -6.56 3.08
N VAL A 71 5.79 -5.23 3.21
CA VAL A 71 4.77 -4.43 2.52
C VAL A 71 5.36 -3.88 1.20
N PRO A 72 4.97 -4.40 0.03
CA PRO A 72 5.46 -3.89 -1.26
C PRO A 72 4.73 -2.60 -1.65
N VAL A 73 5.49 -1.51 -1.79
CA VAL A 73 5.01 -0.15 -2.08
C VAL A 73 5.39 0.23 -3.52
N SER A 74 4.43 0.77 -4.28
CA SER A 74 4.70 1.38 -5.60
C SER A 74 5.35 2.76 -5.45
N ARG A 75 6.06 3.26 -6.47
CA ARG A 75 6.53 4.66 -6.49
C ARG A 75 5.43 5.66 -6.11
N THR A 76 4.25 5.48 -6.67
CA THR A 76 3.09 6.36 -6.48
C THR A 76 2.62 6.41 -5.03
N GLU A 77 2.54 5.25 -4.37
CA GLU A 77 2.25 5.18 -2.93
C GLU A 77 3.43 5.73 -2.09
N GLY A 78 4.67 5.51 -2.53
CA GLY A 78 5.87 6.06 -1.90
C GLY A 78 5.90 7.58 -1.90
N GLU A 79 5.57 8.21 -3.02
CA GLU A 79 5.42 9.67 -3.13
C GLU A 79 4.30 10.20 -2.25
N ARG A 80 3.14 9.52 -2.18
CA ARG A 80 2.06 9.87 -1.23
C ARG A 80 2.53 9.77 0.22
N LEU A 81 3.18 8.67 0.60
CA LEU A 81 3.68 8.43 1.96
C LEU A 81 4.75 9.44 2.37
N LEU A 82 5.59 9.90 1.43
CA LEU A 82 6.55 10.98 1.70
C LEU A 82 5.84 12.30 1.97
N GLY A 83 4.84 12.69 1.18
CA GLY A 83 4.02 13.87 1.47
C GLY A 83 3.31 13.78 2.82
N VAL A 84 2.81 12.59 3.17
CA VAL A 84 2.20 12.31 4.49
C VAL A 84 3.20 12.46 5.63
N ILE A 85 4.46 12.03 5.47
CA ILE A 85 5.54 12.27 6.45
C ILE A 85 5.92 13.76 6.49
N GLU A 86 6.12 14.40 5.34
CA GLU A 86 6.56 15.79 5.20
C GLU A 86 5.61 16.78 5.88
N ALA A 87 4.30 16.49 5.87
CA ALA A 87 3.26 17.25 6.57
C ALA A 87 3.23 17.08 8.11
N MET A 88 3.99 16.15 8.70
CA MET A 88 3.99 15.92 10.15
C MET A 88 4.87 16.95 10.91
N PRO A 89 4.62 17.16 12.22
CA PRO A 89 5.51 17.97 13.07
C PRO A 89 6.99 17.53 12.99
N PRO A 90 7.97 18.44 13.17
CA PRO A 90 9.40 18.11 13.02
C PRO A 90 9.86 16.97 13.93
N GLU A 91 9.40 17.00 15.19
CA GLU A 91 9.64 15.95 16.21
C GLU A 91 9.18 14.58 15.72
N ARG A 92 7.99 14.53 15.11
CA ARG A 92 7.41 13.30 14.56
C ARG A 92 8.17 12.81 13.33
N ARG A 93 8.64 13.72 12.48
CA ARG A 93 9.51 13.40 11.34
C ARG A 93 10.86 12.86 11.78
N ARG A 94 11.47 13.41 12.84
CA ARG A 94 12.71 12.88 13.44
C ARG A 94 12.53 11.47 13.97
N GLU A 95 11.45 11.23 14.71
CA GLU A 95 11.12 9.92 15.29
C GLU A 95 10.92 8.85 14.21
N LEU A 96 10.06 9.11 13.21
CA LEU A 96 9.88 8.20 12.08
C LEU A 96 11.21 8.01 11.33
N GLY A 97 11.98 9.07 11.13
CA GLY A 97 13.31 9.01 10.52
C GLY A 97 14.26 8.01 11.19
N ALA A 98 14.29 8.00 12.53
CA ALA A 98 15.07 7.04 13.31
C ALA A 98 14.57 5.59 13.12
N ARG A 99 13.25 5.37 13.14
CA ARG A 99 12.64 4.04 12.91
C ARG A 99 12.91 3.50 11.52
N PHE A 100 12.78 4.34 10.48
CA PHE A 100 13.13 3.99 9.10
C PHE A 100 14.62 3.68 8.96
N ALA A 101 15.51 4.44 9.61
CA ALA A 101 16.95 4.17 9.59
C ALA A 101 17.32 2.84 10.27
N ALA A 102 16.72 2.54 11.43
CA ALA A 102 16.92 1.27 12.13
C ALA A 102 16.43 0.07 11.29
N ALA A 103 15.22 0.17 10.73
CA ALA A 103 14.65 -0.87 9.86
C ALA A 103 15.50 -1.10 8.61
N ALA A 104 15.91 -0.04 7.90
CA ALA A 104 16.77 -0.15 6.72
C ALA A 104 18.15 -0.75 7.03
N THR A 105 18.72 -0.44 8.21
CA THR A 105 19.98 -1.03 8.67
C THR A 105 19.85 -2.55 8.87
N ALA A 106 18.77 -3.01 9.52
CA ALA A 106 18.53 -4.44 9.72
C ALA A 106 18.21 -5.19 8.41
N ILE A 107 17.43 -4.58 7.51
CA ILE A 107 17.12 -5.13 6.17
C ILE A 107 18.40 -5.31 5.35
N LYS A 108 19.30 -4.31 5.35
CA LYS A 108 20.61 -4.39 4.69
C LYS A 108 21.57 -5.38 5.35
N GLY A 109 21.58 -5.46 6.68
CA GLY A 109 22.39 -6.44 7.42
C GLY A 109 22.03 -7.89 7.08
N ALA A 110 20.75 -8.14 6.78
CA ALA A 110 20.25 -9.43 6.28
C ALA A 110 20.32 -9.58 4.74
N GLY A 111 20.84 -8.57 4.02
CA GLY A 111 20.93 -8.55 2.55
C GLY A 111 19.57 -8.63 1.84
N LEU A 112 18.50 -8.08 2.45
CA LEU A 112 17.12 -8.11 1.92
C LEU A 112 16.68 -6.79 1.28
N ASP A 113 17.61 -5.84 1.11
CA ASP A 113 17.39 -4.58 0.40
C ASP A 113 17.31 -4.76 -1.13
N GLN A 114 17.80 -5.89 -1.66
CA GLN A 114 17.80 -6.19 -3.09
C GLN A 114 16.92 -7.40 -3.46
N ARG A 115 16.11 -7.23 -4.51
CA ARG A 115 15.20 -8.24 -5.07
C ARG A 115 15.89 -9.24 -6.03
N ARG A 116 17.15 -9.00 -6.41
CA ARG A 116 17.83 -9.70 -7.51
C ARG A 116 17.93 -11.20 -7.25
N GLY A 117 17.38 -12.00 -8.18
CA GLY A 117 17.47 -13.47 -8.17
C GLY A 117 16.48 -14.20 -7.26
N ARG A 118 15.64 -13.49 -6.48
CA ARG A 118 14.73 -14.09 -5.50
C ARG A 118 13.26 -13.99 -5.90
N ALA A 119 12.46 -14.95 -5.48
CA ALA A 119 11.01 -14.89 -5.67
C ALA A 119 10.33 -13.98 -4.63
N ASP A 120 9.23 -13.29 -4.98
CA ASP A 120 8.45 -12.45 -4.05
C ASP A 120 8.14 -13.17 -2.72
N ARG A 121 7.80 -14.47 -2.78
CA ARG A 121 7.48 -15.28 -1.59
C ARG A 121 8.70 -15.51 -0.70
N GLU A 122 9.83 -15.90 -1.29
CA GLU A 122 11.09 -16.15 -0.57
C GLU A 122 11.54 -14.89 0.19
N LEU A 123 11.59 -13.75 -0.51
CA LEU A 123 11.97 -12.46 0.06
C LEU A 123 10.96 -11.99 1.12
N SER A 124 9.66 -12.23 0.94
CA SER A 124 8.64 -11.88 1.94
C SER A 124 8.75 -12.74 3.21
N THR A 125 9.00 -14.04 3.08
CA THR A 125 9.23 -14.96 4.20
C THR A 125 10.52 -14.61 4.95
N ALA A 126 11.62 -14.37 4.23
CA ALA A 126 12.91 -13.98 4.82
C ALA A 126 12.83 -12.63 5.54
N TYR A 127 12.15 -11.64 4.95
CA TYR A 127 11.93 -10.33 5.58
C TYR A 127 11.13 -10.46 6.88
N PHE A 128 10.04 -11.22 6.86
CA PHE A 128 9.17 -11.35 8.02
C PHE A 128 9.85 -12.12 9.17
N ALA A 129 10.76 -13.06 8.86
CA ALA A 129 11.60 -13.72 9.85
C ALA A 129 12.52 -12.76 10.63
N LEU A 130 12.78 -11.54 10.14
CA LEU A 130 13.53 -10.52 10.88
C LEU A 130 12.70 -9.83 11.98
N GLY A 131 11.37 -10.01 12.02
CA GLY A 131 10.49 -9.43 13.03
C GLY A 131 10.39 -7.90 13.04
N ILE A 132 10.98 -7.22 12.05
CA ILE A 132 11.11 -5.76 11.99
C ILE A 132 9.72 -5.10 11.92
N PRO A 133 9.32 -4.27 12.90
CA PRO A 133 8.06 -3.56 12.83
C PRO A 133 8.07 -2.54 11.69
N CYS A 134 6.93 -2.41 11.01
CA CYS A 134 6.65 -1.28 10.14
C CYS A 134 6.96 0.04 10.89
N PRO A 135 7.73 1.00 10.32
CA PRO A 135 8.09 2.23 11.02
C PRO A 135 6.89 3.08 11.51
N PHE A 136 5.71 2.88 10.92
CA PHE A 136 4.44 3.50 11.33
C PHE A 136 3.64 2.69 12.39
N LEU A 137 4.17 1.57 12.91
CA LEU A 137 3.51 0.75 13.93
C LEU A 137 3.77 1.31 15.34
N GLU A 138 2.71 1.51 16.12
CA GLU A 138 2.72 2.09 17.47
C GLU A 138 1.63 1.46 18.31
N GLU A 139 1.94 0.96 19.51
CA GLU A 139 0.91 0.31 20.37
C GLU A 139 0.13 -0.77 19.58
N GLU A 140 0.88 -1.55 18.78
CA GLU A 140 0.38 -2.54 17.80
C GLU A 140 -0.74 -2.00 16.87
N SER A 141 -0.71 -0.69 16.58
CA SER A 141 -1.67 0.05 15.75
C SER A 141 -0.93 0.85 14.67
N CYS A 142 -1.53 0.99 13.48
CA CYS A 142 -0.92 1.77 12.40
C CYS A 142 -1.20 3.27 12.57
N SER A 143 -0.16 4.07 12.85
CA SER A 143 -0.30 5.53 13.07
C SER A 143 -0.75 6.32 11.85
N ILE A 144 -0.64 5.72 10.66
CA ILE A 144 -1.14 6.26 9.39
C ILE A 144 -2.31 5.45 8.83
N HIS A 145 -3.14 4.80 9.67
CA HIS A 145 -4.21 3.90 9.21
C HIS A 145 -5.11 4.45 8.07
N PRO A 146 -5.52 5.74 8.03
CA PRO A 146 -6.25 6.30 6.90
C PRO A 146 -5.47 6.29 5.58
N GLU A 147 -4.14 6.47 5.63
CA GLU A 147 -3.21 6.59 4.50
C GLU A 147 -2.48 5.27 4.15
N ARG A 148 -2.79 4.16 4.84
CA ARG A 148 -2.09 2.87 4.66
C ARG A 148 -2.05 2.42 3.19
N PRO A 149 -0.95 1.77 2.73
CA PRO A 149 -0.82 1.26 1.36
C PRO A 149 -2.01 0.41 0.90
N LEU A 150 -2.23 0.32 -0.41
CA LEU A 150 -3.36 -0.41 -0.98
C LEU A 150 -3.31 -1.90 -0.60
N VAL A 151 -2.11 -2.51 -0.64
CA VAL A 151 -1.90 -3.90 -0.24
C VAL A 151 -2.22 -4.16 1.25
N CYS A 152 -2.03 -3.17 2.13
CA CYS A 152 -2.36 -3.26 3.56
C CYS A 152 -3.86 -3.15 3.87
N ARG A 153 -4.69 -2.83 2.87
CA ARG A 153 -6.16 -2.85 2.96
C ARG A 153 -6.72 -4.21 2.57
N GLU A 154 -6.06 -4.86 1.62
CA GLU A 154 -6.43 -6.17 1.06
C GLU A 154 -5.96 -7.37 1.91
N TYR A 155 -5.22 -7.13 2.99
CA TYR A 155 -4.83 -8.17 3.94
C TYR A 155 -5.81 -8.17 5.12
N LEU A 156 -6.77 -9.10 5.09
CA LEU A 156 -7.72 -9.38 6.17
C LEU A 156 -7.72 -10.89 6.45
N VAL A 157 -8.03 -11.25 7.69
CA VAL A 157 -8.15 -12.65 8.15
C VAL A 157 -9.38 -12.81 9.05
N THR A 158 -9.88 -14.05 9.15
CA THR A 158 -10.95 -14.45 10.09
C THR A 158 -10.49 -15.48 11.13
N SER A 159 -9.24 -15.93 11.05
CA SER A 159 -8.55 -16.71 12.09
C SER A 159 -8.09 -15.80 13.24
N PRO A 160 -7.78 -16.34 14.43
CA PRO A 160 -7.13 -15.58 15.51
C PRO A 160 -5.97 -14.71 14.99
N ALA A 161 -5.89 -13.48 15.48
CA ALA A 161 -4.96 -12.46 14.98
C ALA A 161 -3.50 -12.83 15.27
N GLU A 162 -3.29 -13.57 16.35
CA GLU A 162 -2.02 -13.97 16.93
C GLU A 162 -1.27 -14.94 15.98
N LEU A 163 -2.00 -15.75 15.22
CA LEU A 163 -1.46 -16.64 14.18
C LEU A 163 -0.79 -15.87 13.02
N CYS A 164 -1.15 -14.59 12.83
CA CYS A 164 -0.54 -13.77 11.80
C CYS A 164 0.89 -13.32 12.13
N ALA A 165 1.41 -13.57 13.34
CA ALA A 165 2.65 -12.99 13.85
C ALA A 165 3.97 -13.63 13.36
N GLY A 166 3.93 -14.79 12.70
CA GLY A 166 5.14 -15.52 12.26
C GLY A 166 5.15 -15.92 10.78
N PRO A 167 6.34 -16.07 10.16
CA PRO A 167 6.49 -16.27 8.70
C PRO A 167 5.89 -17.58 8.14
N ALA A 168 5.55 -18.55 9.00
CA ALA A 168 4.87 -19.77 8.58
C ALA A 168 3.40 -19.55 8.19
N GLN A 169 2.71 -18.59 8.82
CA GLN A 169 1.28 -18.30 8.64
C GLN A 169 0.36 -19.55 8.80
N GLU A 170 0.77 -20.48 9.65
CA GLU A 170 0.01 -21.71 9.92
C GLU A 170 -1.31 -21.40 10.65
N GLY A 171 -2.39 -22.05 10.24
CA GLY A 171 -3.75 -21.79 10.75
C GLY A 171 -4.34 -20.41 10.38
N VAL A 172 -3.64 -19.59 9.58
CA VAL A 172 -4.16 -18.29 9.14
C VAL A 172 -5.22 -18.48 8.06
N THR A 173 -6.42 -17.94 8.28
CA THR A 173 -7.55 -17.98 7.35
C THR A 173 -7.73 -16.62 6.71
N PRO A 174 -7.14 -16.35 5.52
CA PRO A 174 -7.27 -15.07 4.85
C PRO A 174 -8.64 -14.89 4.21
N VAL A 175 -9.15 -13.65 4.21
CA VAL A 175 -10.29 -13.27 3.37
C VAL A 175 -9.83 -13.24 1.90
N PRO A 176 -10.56 -13.86 0.95
CA PRO A 176 -10.24 -13.79 -0.47
C PRO A 176 -10.58 -12.41 -1.06
N VAL A 177 -9.76 -11.41 -0.74
CA VAL A 177 -9.82 -10.06 -1.32
C VAL A 177 -9.03 -10.04 -2.64
N PRO A 178 -9.64 -9.68 -3.78
CA PRO A 178 -8.91 -9.51 -5.05
C PRO A 178 -7.82 -8.44 -4.95
N LYS A 179 -6.62 -8.74 -5.48
CA LYS A 179 -5.41 -7.91 -5.29
C LYS A 179 -5.28 -6.77 -6.29
N VAL A 180 -6.27 -5.87 -6.28
CA VAL A 180 -6.37 -4.71 -7.18
C VAL A 180 -5.27 -3.68 -6.92
N SER A 181 -4.68 -3.64 -5.72
CA SER A 181 -3.47 -2.89 -5.36
C SER A 181 -2.32 -3.10 -6.35
N THR A 182 -2.22 -4.31 -6.93
CA THR A 182 -1.16 -4.65 -7.90
C THR A 182 -1.29 -3.92 -9.24
N ALA A 183 -2.38 -3.17 -9.47
CA ALA A 183 -2.56 -2.26 -10.61
C ALA A 183 -1.98 -0.84 -10.37
N ALA A 184 -1.63 -0.49 -9.13
CA ALA A 184 -0.87 0.74 -8.83
C ALA A 184 0.65 0.58 -9.11
N ARG A 185 1.13 -0.67 -9.17
CA ARG A 185 2.51 -1.00 -9.58
C ARG A 185 2.73 -0.54 -11.03
N GLY A 186 3.76 0.27 -11.26
CA GLY A 186 4.06 0.87 -12.56
C GLY A 186 2.97 1.78 -13.14
N LEU A 187 2.14 2.43 -12.29
CA LEU A 187 1.08 3.33 -12.76
C LEU A 187 1.64 4.57 -13.49
N GLN A 188 2.77 5.10 -13.02
CA GLN A 188 3.51 6.21 -13.64
C GLN A 188 4.33 5.72 -14.82
N ASP A 189 5.35 4.88 -14.56
CA ASP A 189 6.17 4.22 -15.58
C ASP A 189 6.13 2.71 -15.36
N GLU A 190 5.87 1.94 -16.42
CA GLU A 190 5.67 0.49 -16.31
C GLU A 190 6.97 -0.28 -15.98
N ARG A 191 8.12 0.39 -16.09
CA ARG A 191 9.45 -0.11 -15.71
C ARG A 191 9.72 0.01 -14.21
N GLU A 192 8.85 0.67 -13.44
CA GLU A 192 9.06 0.90 -12.01
C GLU A 192 8.66 -0.30 -11.15
N GLU A 193 9.66 -0.88 -10.51
CA GLU A 193 9.47 -1.91 -9.49
C GLU A 193 8.90 -1.38 -8.16
N TRP A 194 8.51 -2.33 -7.32
CA TRP A 194 7.96 -2.17 -5.98
C TRP A 194 9.07 -2.34 -4.93
N PHE A 195 9.11 -1.49 -3.91
CA PHE A 195 10.12 -1.55 -2.85
C PHE A 195 9.48 -1.86 -1.48
N PRO A 196 10.20 -2.43 -0.49
CA PRO A 196 9.65 -2.66 0.84
C PRO A 196 9.37 -1.33 1.55
N LEU A 197 8.19 -1.17 2.17
CA LEU A 197 7.80 0.09 2.84
C LEU A 197 8.87 0.62 3.80
N ALA A 198 9.51 -0.25 4.58
CA ALA A 198 10.54 0.14 5.53
C ALA A 198 11.80 0.76 4.90
N MET A 199 11.98 0.65 3.58
CA MET A 199 13.06 1.29 2.82
C MET A 199 12.68 2.69 2.27
N LEU A 200 11.46 3.20 2.56
CA LEU A 200 10.91 4.44 1.98
C LEU A 200 11.86 5.64 2.03
N LEU A 201 12.51 5.89 3.17
CA LEU A 201 13.42 7.04 3.34
C LEU A 201 14.83 6.81 2.77
N GLU A 202 15.14 5.62 2.27
CA GLU A 202 16.35 5.37 1.47
C GLU A 202 16.03 5.45 -0.01
N TRP A 203 14.92 4.82 -0.43
CA TRP A 203 14.36 4.96 -1.77
C TRP A 203 14.11 6.43 -2.13
N SER A 204 13.63 7.26 -1.20
CA SER A 204 13.39 8.68 -1.44
C SER A 204 14.64 9.51 -1.78
N ARG A 205 15.84 8.99 -1.45
CA ARG A 205 17.15 9.58 -1.78
C ARG A 205 17.60 9.23 -3.21
N THR A 206 17.19 8.07 -3.72
CA THR A 206 17.61 7.51 -5.02
C THR A 206 16.52 7.53 -6.09
N ARG A 207 15.25 7.83 -5.73
CA ARG A 207 14.13 7.92 -6.67
C ARG A 207 14.38 8.93 -7.79
N SER A 208 13.83 8.65 -8.97
CA SER A 208 13.62 9.69 -9.97
C SER A 208 12.71 10.78 -9.38
N LYS A 209 13.08 12.04 -9.59
CA LYS A 209 12.26 13.21 -9.24
C LYS A 209 11.37 13.66 -10.41
N GLY A 210 11.57 13.10 -11.60
CA GLY A 210 10.75 13.37 -12.78
C GLY A 210 9.59 12.38 -12.92
N GLY A 211 8.43 12.86 -13.35
CA GLY A 211 7.25 12.06 -13.64
C GLY A 211 6.27 12.84 -14.52
N SER A 212 5.53 12.16 -15.39
CA SER A 212 4.49 12.83 -16.18
C SER A 212 3.37 13.32 -15.27
N ARG A 213 2.86 14.54 -15.48
CA ARG A 213 1.56 14.95 -14.91
C ARG A 213 0.44 14.54 -15.86
N LYS A 214 -0.69 14.10 -15.31
CA LYS A 214 -1.91 13.73 -16.06
C LYS A 214 -3.14 14.16 -15.27
N THR A 215 -4.27 14.33 -15.94
CA THR A 215 -5.55 14.58 -15.27
C THR A 215 -5.89 13.40 -14.34
N GLY A 216 -6.63 13.65 -13.26
CA GLY A 216 -7.10 12.59 -12.36
C GLY A 216 -7.83 11.46 -13.11
N PRO A 217 -8.76 11.74 -14.03
CA PRO A 217 -9.43 10.73 -14.84
C PRO A 217 -8.48 9.84 -15.66
N GLU A 218 -7.42 10.38 -16.27
CA GLU A 218 -6.41 9.58 -16.99
C GLU A 218 -5.67 8.60 -16.05
N TRP A 219 -5.34 9.01 -14.82
CA TRP A 219 -4.72 8.12 -13.85
C TRP A 219 -5.65 6.98 -13.43
N ILE A 220 -6.93 7.28 -13.20
CA ILE A 220 -7.95 6.25 -12.90
C ILE A 220 -8.14 5.30 -14.09
N GLN A 221 -8.17 5.82 -15.32
CA GLN A 221 -8.23 4.98 -16.54
C GLN A 221 -7.03 4.04 -16.66
N ARG A 222 -5.80 4.52 -16.42
CA ARG A 222 -4.58 3.68 -16.42
C ARG A 222 -4.64 2.59 -15.35
N PHE A 223 -5.12 2.90 -14.15
CA PHE A 223 -5.30 1.93 -13.07
C PHE A 223 -6.34 0.86 -13.43
N LEU A 224 -7.50 1.25 -13.96
CA LEU A 224 -8.56 0.32 -14.38
C LEU A 224 -8.14 -0.57 -15.56
N ALA A 225 -7.33 -0.06 -16.49
CA ALA A 225 -6.72 -0.87 -17.55
C ALA A 225 -5.78 -1.95 -16.97
N LYS A 226 -4.92 -1.58 -16.01
CA LYS A 226 -4.03 -2.53 -15.31
C LYS A 226 -4.77 -3.54 -14.43
N MET A 227 -5.97 -3.21 -13.92
CA MET A 227 -6.85 -4.19 -13.27
C MET A 227 -7.45 -5.20 -14.26
N SER A 228 -7.71 -4.77 -15.50
CA SER A 228 -8.43 -5.57 -16.49
C SER A 228 -7.52 -6.56 -17.25
N THR A 229 -6.24 -6.21 -17.40
CA THR A 229 -5.21 -6.99 -18.12
C THR A 229 -4.65 -8.19 -17.34
N LYS A 230 -5.01 -8.36 -16.06
CA LYS A 230 -4.59 -9.51 -15.22
C LYS A 230 -5.71 -10.53 -14.99
N ARG A 231 -6.43 -10.89 -16.07
CA ARG A 231 -7.51 -11.90 -16.05
C ARG A 231 -7.08 -13.25 -16.66
N THR A 232 -5.78 -13.53 -16.62
CA THR A 232 -5.08 -14.75 -17.06
C THR A 232 -3.97 -15.02 -16.06
#